data_AF-A0A9E6S7H3-F1
#
_entry.id   AF-A0A9E6S7H3-F1
#
_cell.length_a   1.000
_cell.length_b   1.000
_cell.length_c   1.000
_cell.angle_alpha   90.00
_cell.angle_beta   90.00
_cell.angle_gamma   90.00
#
_symmetry.space_group_name_H-M   'P 1'
#
loop_
_entity.id
_entity.type
_entity.pdbx_description
1 polymer ?
#
loop_
_entity_poly.entity_id
_entity_poly.type
_entity_poly.pdbx_seq_one_letter_code
_entity_poly.pdbx_strand_id
1 'polypeptide(L)'
;VTVVSCLLFGGVSGSAIADTAAIGSLVIPSMIQRGYSRGFAAALLSVAGTLALLMPLSIPFLVYAFVSGVSMRTLSMAGLVPALISAIALCAVCMWHGKKTGCDTGEERASLKQIGVAAIGAGPALLMPVFIIGGIWSGYFTPTESAAVAVVYGLGISMFLYKDLRWGQIPNLLLKAFITSATVMLVIGATGALAWLITVEQVAQQMATWVGSVADQQWIFLIMLNIALLLLGIFIEPLPALLMAAPLFLPIAMAFKIDLVHMGVIMTANLAIALYTPPVGGTLFVAAKLAKAGLGEISKHLWPLMAATFMVVLLITYIPSLSLWLPRFLASLG
;
A
#
# COMPACT_ATOMS: atom_id res chain seq x y z
N VAL A 1 12.29 1.89 10.69
CA VAL A 1 11.72 0.53 10.82
C VAL A 1 10.33 0.46 10.21
N THR A 2 9.35 1.25 10.69
CA THR A 2 7.95 1.24 10.23
C THR A 2 7.77 1.16 8.71
N VAL A 3 8.40 2.06 7.95
CA VAL A 3 8.28 2.10 6.48
C VAL A 3 8.76 0.80 5.82
N VAL A 4 9.90 0.28 6.26
CA VAL A 4 10.48 -0.97 5.72
C VAL A 4 9.62 -2.17 6.09
N SER A 5 9.10 -2.21 7.32
CA SER A 5 8.17 -3.26 7.77
C SER A 5 6.89 -3.26 6.93
N CYS A 6 6.29 -2.09 6.68
CA CYS A 6 5.11 -1.99 5.81
C CYS A 6 5.43 -2.38 4.37
N LEU A 7 6.59 -1.98 3.83
CA LEU A 7 7.00 -2.36 2.47
C LEU A 7 7.13 -3.89 2.34
N LEU A 8 7.85 -4.54 3.26
CA LEU A 8 8.08 -5.98 3.23
C LEU A 8 6.78 -6.76 3.46
N PHE A 9 5.96 -6.34 4.43
CA PHE A 9 4.69 -6.99 4.73
C PHE A 9 3.66 -6.77 3.62
N GLY A 10 3.67 -5.61 2.98
CA GLY A 10 2.84 -5.32 1.79
C GLY A 10 3.23 -6.13 0.57
N GLY A 11 4.48 -6.56 0.49
CA GLY A 11 4.94 -7.62 -0.42
C GLY A 11 4.16 -8.92 -0.31
N VAL A 12 3.60 -9.21 0.87
CA VAL A 12 2.90 -10.46 1.20
C VAL A 12 1.40 -10.30 1.18
N SER A 13 0.89 -9.22 1.76
CA SER A 13 -0.55 -9.01 2.01
C SER A 13 -1.27 -8.37 0.82
N GLY A 14 -0.62 -7.45 0.10
CA GLY A 14 -1.24 -6.74 -1.02
C GLY A 14 -2.39 -5.79 -0.65
N SER A 15 -2.70 -5.63 0.64
CA SER A 15 -3.82 -4.84 1.16
C SER A 15 -3.34 -3.78 2.14
N ALA A 16 -3.49 -2.49 1.77
CA ALA A 16 -3.05 -1.40 2.63
C ALA A 16 -3.72 -1.37 4.00
N ILE A 17 -5.02 -1.67 4.02
CA ILE A 17 -5.82 -1.59 5.24
C ILE A 17 -5.45 -2.73 6.18
N ALA A 18 -5.28 -3.95 5.64
CA ALA A 18 -4.82 -5.08 6.43
C ALA A 18 -3.41 -4.84 6.98
N ASP A 19 -2.52 -4.24 6.20
CA ASP A 19 -1.15 -3.93 6.61
C ASP A 19 -1.08 -2.87 7.67
N THR A 20 -1.87 -1.82 7.50
CA THR A 20 -2.04 -0.77 8.52
C THR A 20 -2.54 -1.40 9.81
N ALA A 21 -3.52 -2.30 9.76
CA ALA A 21 -4.02 -3.00 10.95
C ALA A 21 -2.95 -3.89 11.61
N ALA A 22 -2.30 -4.76 10.82
CA ALA A 22 -1.35 -5.75 11.29
C ALA A 22 -0.08 -5.10 11.84
N ILE A 23 0.62 -4.32 11.00
CA ILE A 23 1.87 -3.65 11.38
C ILE A 23 1.61 -2.58 12.43
N GLY A 24 0.52 -1.82 12.29
CA GLY A 24 0.16 -0.75 13.22
C GLY A 24 0.01 -1.20 14.65
N SER A 25 -0.62 -2.35 14.86
CA SER A 25 -0.82 -2.92 16.20
C SER A 25 0.49 -3.16 16.96
N LEU A 26 1.58 -3.39 16.22
CA LEU A 26 2.92 -3.61 16.75
C LEU A 26 3.73 -2.31 16.85
N VAL A 27 3.77 -1.53 15.78
CA VAL A 27 4.71 -0.39 15.67
C VAL A 27 4.21 0.88 16.35
N ILE A 28 2.90 1.14 16.37
CA ILE A 28 2.36 2.38 16.98
C ILE A 28 2.70 2.43 18.48
N PRO A 29 2.44 1.40 19.30
CA PRO A 29 2.80 1.43 20.72
C PRO A 29 4.31 1.65 20.94
N SER A 30 5.15 1.02 20.13
CA SER A 30 6.61 1.17 20.21
C SER A 30 7.07 2.58 19.83
N MET A 31 6.50 3.18 18.78
CA MET A 31 6.78 4.57 18.40
C MET A 31 6.41 5.55 19.52
N ILE A 32 5.23 5.37 20.13
CA ILE A 32 4.79 6.24 21.23
C ILE A 32 5.72 6.09 22.45
N GLN A 33 6.15 4.87 22.79
CA GLN A 33 7.11 4.63 23.87
C GLN A 33 8.47 5.30 23.60
N ARG A 34 8.87 5.39 22.33
CA ARG A 34 10.07 6.11 21.87
C ARG A 34 9.88 7.63 21.79
N GLY A 35 8.71 8.16 22.16
CA GLY A 35 8.47 9.61 22.22
C GLY A 35 7.90 10.23 20.94
N TYR A 36 7.52 9.44 19.94
CA TYR A 36 6.78 9.96 18.78
C TYR A 36 5.34 10.33 19.19
N SER A 37 4.79 11.41 18.61
CA SER A 37 3.39 11.76 18.83
C SER A 37 2.45 10.69 18.25
N ARG A 38 1.27 10.52 18.85
CA ARG A 38 0.25 9.58 18.36
C ARG A 38 -0.18 9.95 16.95
N GLY A 39 -0.39 11.25 16.69
CA GLY A 39 -0.70 11.78 15.37
C GLY A 39 0.34 11.45 14.32
N PHE A 40 1.63 11.59 14.61
CA PHE A 40 2.69 11.23 13.65
C PHE A 40 2.79 9.72 13.44
N ALA A 41 2.71 8.92 14.49
CA ALA A 41 2.74 7.46 14.38
C ALA A 41 1.58 6.95 13.50
N ALA A 42 0.37 7.49 13.69
CA ALA A 42 -0.78 7.18 12.86
C ALA A 42 -0.62 7.66 11.42
N ALA A 43 -0.16 8.89 11.20
CA ALA A 43 0.01 9.47 9.87
C ALA A 43 1.07 8.70 9.05
N LEU A 44 2.21 8.37 9.69
CA LEU A 44 3.24 7.57 9.05
C LEU A 44 2.69 6.21 8.64
N LEU A 45 1.97 5.54 9.54
CA LEU A 45 1.43 4.22 9.27
C LEU A 45 0.36 4.24 8.17
N SER A 46 -0.53 5.23 8.16
CA SER A 46 -1.57 5.34 7.13
C SER A 46 -1.00 5.49 5.73
N VAL A 47 0.16 6.15 5.61
CA VAL A 47 0.88 6.33 4.33
C VAL A 47 1.78 5.14 4.01
N ALA A 48 2.54 4.64 4.98
CA ALA A 48 3.45 3.51 4.76
C ALA A 48 2.68 2.21 4.44
N GLY A 49 1.49 2.02 5.02
CA GLY A 49 0.63 0.87 4.72
C GLY A 49 0.21 0.82 3.25
N THR A 50 0.07 1.96 2.56
CA THR A 50 -0.34 1.97 1.15
C THR A 50 0.76 1.57 0.19
N LEU A 51 2.01 1.42 0.65
CA LEU A 51 3.08 0.83 -0.17
C LEU A 51 2.71 -0.58 -0.65
N ALA A 52 1.88 -1.31 0.11
CA ALA A 52 1.35 -2.62 -0.25
C ALA A 52 0.65 -2.65 -1.62
N LEU A 53 0.05 -1.52 -2.04
CA LEU A 53 -0.69 -1.44 -3.30
C LEU A 53 0.24 -1.39 -4.52
N LEU A 54 1.52 -1.08 -4.34
CA LEU A 54 2.50 -1.08 -5.41
C LEU A 54 3.40 -2.32 -5.37
N MET A 55 3.21 -3.19 -4.39
CA MET A 55 4.00 -4.40 -4.23
C MET A 55 3.48 -5.57 -5.09
N PRO A 56 4.28 -6.63 -5.32
CA PRO A 56 3.96 -7.69 -6.27
C PRO A 56 2.66 -8.48 -6.03
N LEU A 57 2.12 -8.46 -4.82
CA LEU A 57 0.85 -9.12 -4.48
C LEU A 57 -0.32 -8.15 -4.35
N SER A 58 -0.17 -6.95 -4.92
CA SER A 58 -1.18 -5.90 -4.92
C SER A 58 -2.54 -6.35 -5.44
N ILE A 59 -3.56 -6.20 -4.60
CA ILE A 59 -4.96 -6.49 -4.99
C ILE A 59 -5.43 -5.53 -6.09
N PRO A 60 -5.17 -4.20 -6.03
CA PRO A 60 -5.46 -3.30 -7.15
C PRO A 60 -4.82 -3.69 -8.48
N PHE A 61 -3.57 -4.17 -8.48
CA PHE A 61 -2.94 -4.64 -9.72
C PHE A 61 -3.66 -5.86 -10.30
N LEU A 62 -4.12 -6.79 -9.47
CA LEU A 62 -4.90 -7.93 -9.94
C LEU A 62 -6.18 -7.47 -10.64
N VAL A 63 -6.91 -6.53 -10.01
CA VAL A 63 -8.15 -5.97 -10.58
C VAL A 63 -7.87 -5.20 -11.87
N TYR A 64 -6.83 -4.36 -11.90
CA TYR A 64 -6.46 -3.63 -13.10
C TYR A 64 -6.02 -4.56 -14.23
N ALA A 65 -5.24 -5.61 -13.94
CA ALA A 65 -4.83 -6.61 -14.92
C ALA A 65 -6.04 -7.34 -15.52
N PHE A 66 -7.03 -7.67 -14.70
CA PHE A 66 -8.30 -8.26 -15.16
C PHE A 66 -9.05 -7.32 -16.11
N VAL A 67 -9.15 -6.03 -15.77
CA VAL A 67 -9.87 -5.03 -16.58
C VAL A 67 -9.15 -4.66 -17.87
N SER A 68 -7.83 -4.47 -17.81
CA SER A 68 -7.02 -3.97 -18.93
C SER A 68 -6.46 -5.08 -19.83
N GLY A 69 -6.48 -6.33 -19.39
CA GLY A 69 -5.91 -7.47 -20.09
C GLY A 69 -4.38 -7.55 -20.06
N VAL A 70 -3.69 -6.66 -19.32
CA VAL A 70 -2.23 -6.75 -19.17
C VAL A 70 -1.83 -7.89 -18.25
N SER A 71 -0.62 -8.40 -18.41
CA SER A 71 -0.08 -9.45 -17.54
C SER A 71 0.06 -8.97 -16.09
N MET A 72 -0.60 -9.67 -15.16
CA MET A 72 -0.47 -9.43 -13.71
C MET A 72 0.98 -9.52 -13.26
N ARG A 73 1.76 -10.48 -13.78
CA ARG A 73 3.18 -10.62 -13.45
C ARG A 73 3.97 -9.38 -13.85
N THR A 74 3.77 -8.89 -15.08
CA THR A 74 4.47 -7.71 -15.61
C THR A 74 4.11 -6.45 -14.81
N LEU A 75 2.83 -6.27 -14.49
CA LEU A 75 2.35 -5.15 -13.68
C LEU A 75 2.89 -5.19 -12.25
N SER A 76 2.92 -6.37 -11.64
CA SER A 76 3.49 -6.61 -10.32
C SER A 76 4.97 -6.23 -10.24
N MET A 77 5.74 -6.55 -11.29
CA MET A 77 7.14 -6.12 -11.41
C MET A 77 7.25 -4.60 -11.62
N ALA A 78 6.33 -4.01 -12.39
CA ALA A 78 6.34 -2.58 -12.68
C ALA A 78 6.12 -1.69 -11.44
N GLY A 79 5.42 -2.19 -10.43
CA GLY A 79 5.18 -1.47 -9.17
C GLY A 79 6.36 -1.48 -8.19
N LEU A 80 7.31 -2.42 -8.31
CA LEU A 80 8.37 -2.60 -7.31
C LEU A 80 9.28 -1.37 -7.17
N VAL A 81 9.75 -0.83 -8.29
CA VAL A 81 10.60 0.38 -8.29
C VAL A 81 9.83 1.59 -7.74
N PRO A 82 8.60 1.91 -8.19
CA PRO A 82 7.71 2.87 -7.56
C PRO A 82 7.55 2.72 -6.04
N ALA A 83 7.34 1.50 -5.56
CA ALA A 83 7.18 1.19 -4.14
C ALA A 83 8.47 1.50 -3.35
N LEU A 84 9.63 1.11 -3.90
CA LEU A 84 10.94 1.39 -3.30
C LEU A 84 11.25 2.88 -3.23
N ILE A 85 10.99 3.62 -4.31
CA ILE A 85 11.18 5.08 -4.34
C ILE A 85 10.27 5.76 -3.30
N SER A 86 9.01 5.33 -3.21
CA SER A 86 8.05 5.82 -2.20
C SER A 86 8.54 5.53 -0.78
N ALA A 87 9.06 4.32 -0.53
CA ALA A 87 9.61 3.93 0.76
C ALA A 87 10.86 4.75 1.13
N ILE A 88 11.75 5.03 0.17
CA ILE A 88 12.93 5.88 0.37
C ILE A 88 12.50 7.31 0.70
N ALA A 89 11.53 7.86 -0.03
CA ALA A 89 11.00 9.20 0.23
C ALA A 89 10.38 9.31 1.63
N LEU A 90 9.60 8.31 2.04
CA LEU A 90 9.04 8.25 3.40
C LEU A 90 10.12 8.10 4.48
N CYS A 91 11.14 7.27 4.25
CA CYS A 91 12.29 7.17 5.15
C CYS A 91 12.99 8.53 5.32
N ALA A 92 13.17 9.29 4.23
CA ALA A 92 13.76 10.62 4.29
C ALA A 92 12.92 11.58 5.15
N VAL A 93 11.59 11.58 4.98
CA VAL A 93 10.69 12.40 5.82
C VAL A 93 10.76 11.98 7.29
N CYS A 94 10.80 10.69 7.59
CA CYS A 94 10.96 10.19 8.97
C CYS A 94 12.27 10.63 9.61
N MET A 95 13.39 10.51 8.88
CA MET A 95 14.70 10.94 9.37
C MET A 95 14.74 12.45 9.62
N TRP A 96 14.12 13.24 8.73
CA TRP A 96 13.98 14.68 8.93
C TRP A 96 13.10 15.00 10.14
N HIS A 97 11.96 14.33 10.29
CA HIS A 97 11.03 14.54 11.40
C HIS A 97 11.68 14.21 12.75
N GLY A 98 12.31 13.03 12.87
CA GLY A 98 12.98 12.59 14.10
C GLY A 98 14.09 13.54 14.55
N LYS A 99 14.91 14.03 13.61
CA LYS A 99 15.93 15.06 13.88
C LYS A 99 15.33 16.41 14.28
N LYS A 100 14.24 16.83 13.64
CA LYS A 100 13.60 18.13 13.89
C LYS A 100 12.90 18.19 15.25
N THR A 101 12.24 17.11 15.65
CA THR A 101 11.50 17.04 16.93
C THR A 101 12.37 16.56 18.09
N GLY A 102 13.52 15.94 17.79
CA GLY A 102 14.38 15.32 18.81
C GLY A 102 13.79 14.03 19.41
N CYS A 103 12.67 13.51 18.87
CA CYS A 103 12.07 12.28 19.39
C CYS A 103 12.88 11.03 19.05
N ASP A 104 13.74 11.10 18.04
CA ASP A 104 14.63 10.01 17.65
C ASP A 104 15.89 10.62 17.02
N THR A 105 16.90 10.85 17.85
CA THR A 105 18.19 11.42 17.45
C THR A 105 19.14 10.40 16.82
N GLY A 106 18.69 9.16 16.66
CA GLY A 106 19.50 8.02 16.26
C GLY A 106 20.13 7.34 17.48
N GLU A 107 19.68 6.12 17.76
CA GLU A 107 20.33 5.24 18.74
C GLU A 107 21.70 4.73 18.23
N GLU A 108 22.45 4.08 19.12
CA GLU A 108 23.63 3.31 18.71
C GLU A 108 23.28 2.33 17.59
N ARG A 109 24.05 2.38 16.51
CA ARG A 109 23.85 1.46 15.39
C ARG A 109 24.07 0.04 15.87
N ALA A 110 23.13 -0.85 15.54
CA ALA A 110 23.33 -2.27 15.76
C ALA A 110 24.63 -2.72 15.08
N SER A 111 25.47 -3.45 15.82
CA SER A 111 26.70 -4.03 15.29
C SER A 111 26.38 -5.05 14.18
N LEU A 112 27.31 -5.24 13.25
CA LEU A 112 27.17 -6.26 12.18
C LEU A 112 26.90 -7.66 12.75
N LYS A 113 27.46 -7.95 13.93
CA LYS A 113 27.21 -9.21 14.67
C LYS A 113 25.76 -9.30 15.14
N GLN A 114 25.21 -8.23 15.73
CA GLN A 114 23.79 -8.20 16.13
C GLN A 114 22.85 -8.34 14.94
N ILE A 115 23.17 -7.69 13.81
CA ILE A 115 22.41 -7.80 12.56
C ILE A 115 22.45 -9.24 12.04
N GLY A 116 23.63 -9.87 12.00
CA GLY A 116 23.78 -11.26 11.54
C GLY A 116 23.02 -12.25 12.42
N VAL A 117 23.10 -12.13 13.74
CA VAL A 117 22.35 -12.98 14.68
C VAL A 117 20.85 -12.77 14.53
N ALA A 118 20.39 -11.52 14.42
CA ALA A 118 18.98 -11.21 14.21
C ALA A 118 18.47 -11.73 12.84
N ALA A 119 19.27 -11.63 11.79
CA ALA A 119 18.93 -12.13 10.45
C ALA A 119 18.80 -13.66 10.44
N ILE A 120 19.70 -14.38 11.10
CA ILE A 120 19.61 -15.85 11.23
C ILE A 120 18.39 -16.23 12.07
N GLY A 121 18.15 -15.54 13.19
CA GLY A 121 16.98 -15.76 14.03
C GLY A 121 15.65 -15.49 13.32
N ALA A 122 15.59 -14.44 12.49
CA ALA A 122 14.43 -14.09 11.67
C ALA A 122 14.32 -14.89 10.37
N GLY A 123 15.37 -15.63 9.97
CA GLY A 123 15.44 -16.38 8.72
C GLY A 123 14.20 -17.24 8.44
N PRO A 124 13.72 -18.07 9.39
CA PRO A 124 12.51 -18.84 9.22
C PRO A 124 11.27 -17.97 8.92
N ALA A 125 11.06 -16.88 9.64
CA ALA A 125 9.96 -15.96 9.35
C ALA A 125 10.12 -15.26 7.98
N LEU A 126 11.36 -14.94 7.58
CA LEU A 126 11.67 -14.28 6.30
C LEU A 126 11.49 -15.21 5.07
N LEU A 127 11.43 -16.52 5.26
CA LEU A 127 11.09 -17.46 4.19
C LEU A 127 9.61 -17.36 3.77
N MET A 128 8.73 -16.85 4.63
CA MET A 128 7.30 -16.72 4.35
C MET A 128 7.00 -15.92 3.06
N PRO A 129 7.50 -14.68 2.88
CA PRO A 129 7.37 -13.96 1.61
C PRO A 129 7.87 -14.74 0.39
N VAL A 130 8.98 -15.48 0.53
CA VAL A 130 9.58 -16.26 -0.56
C VAL A 130 8.66 -17.39 -0.98
N PHE A 131 8.09 -18.15 -0.04
CA PHE A 131 7.15 -19.22 -0.34
C PHE A 131 5.86 -18.70 -0.98
N ILE A 132 5.36 -17.56 -0.51
CA ILE A 132 4.11 -16.98 -1.00
C ILE A 132 4.30 -16.43 -2.43
N ILE A 133 5.29 -15.55 -2.63
CA ILE A 133 5.57 -14.98 -3.95
C ILE A 133 5.99 -16.09 -4.93
N GLY A 134 6.87 -17.00 -4.50
CA GLY A 134 7.33 -18.13 -5.30
C GLY A 134 6.18 -19.04 -5.72
N GLY A 135 5.31 -19.43 -4.79
CA GLY A 135 4.17 -20.31 -5.04
C GLY A 135 3.10 -19.70 -5.94
N ILE A 136 2.86 -18.38 -5.83
CA ILE A 136 1.96 -17.66 -6.74
C ILE A 136 2.57 -17.56 -8.13
N TRP A 137 3.84 -17.18 -8.23
CA TRP A 137 4.49 -16.98 -9.53
C TRP A 137 4.76 -18.27 -10.29
N SER A 138 4.96 -19.38 -9.59
CA SER A 138 5.05 -20.71 -10.19
C SER A 138 3.69 -21.31 -10.54
N GLY A 139 2.58 -20.68 -10.12
CA GLY A 139 1.23 -21.15 -10.37
C GLY A 139 0.78 -22.33 -9.49
N TYR A 140 1.52 -22.64 -8.41
CA TYR A 140 1.13 -23.69 -7.47
C TYR A 140 -0.03 -23.26 -6.56
N PHE A 141 -0.09 -21.97 -6.24
CA PHE A 141 -1.14 -21.40 -5.37
C PHE A 141 -1.76 -20.15 -6.00
N THR A 142 -3.06 -19.98 -5.79
CA THR A 142 -3.73 -18.70 -5.94
C THR A 142 -3.40 -17.76 -4.76
N PRO A 143 -3.61 -16.43 -4.88
CA PRO A 143 -3.38 -15.50 -3.77
C PRO A 143 -4.13 -15.89 -2.49
N THR A 144 -5.38 -16.35 -2.60
CA THR A 144 -6.19 -16.80 -1.46
C THR A 144 -5.63 -18.06 -0.78
N GLU A 145 -5.17 -19.03 -1.56
CA GLU A 145 -4.53 -20.25 -1.01
C GLU A 145 -3.20 -19.91 -0.37
N SER A 146 -2.43 -19.01 -0.99
CA SER A 146 -1.14 -18.57 -0.45
C SER A 146 -1.29 -17.90 0.92
N ALA A 147 -2.37 -17.15 1.16
CA ALA A 147 -2.67 -16.56 2.46
C ALA A 147 -3.00 -17.63 3.52
N ALA A 148 -3.72 -18.69 3.16
CA ALA A 148 -3.97 -19.82 4.06
C ALA A 148 -2.66 -20.54 4.41
N VAL A 149 -1.80 -20.80 3.42
CA VAL A 149 -0.46 -21.38 3.62
C VAL A 149 0.37 -20.48 4.54
N ALA A 150 0.31 -19.16 4.36
CA ALA A 150 0.99 -18.18 5.19
C ALA A 150 0.58 -18.32 6.67
N VAL A 151 -0.72 -18.39 6.95
CA VAL A 151 -1.23 -18.55 8.33
C VAL A 151 -0.76 -19.87 8.95
N VAL A 152 -0.88 -20.98 8.20
CA VAL A 152 -0.43 -22.30 8.68
C VAL A 152 1.07 -22.32 8.95
N TYR A 153 1.86 -21.76 8.05
CA TYR A 153 3.31 -21.65 8.18
C TYR A 153 3.72 -20.77 9.38
N GLY A 154 3.09 -19.61 9.53
CA GLY A 154 3.34 -18.69 10.64
C GLY A 154 3.01 -19.31 11.99
N LEU A 155 1.88 -20.03 12.10
CA LEU A 155 1.54 -20.81 13.29
C LEU A 155 2.57 -21.92 13.55
N GLY A 156 2.95 -22.67 12.51
CA GLY A 156 3.94 -23.73 12.62
C GLY A 156 5.29 -23.23 13.15
N ILE A 157 5.82 -22.14 12.58
CA ILE A 157 7.07 -21.53 13.05
C ILE A 157 6.95 -21.04 14.50
N SER A 158 5.89 -20.29 14.80
CA SER A 158 5.71 -19.71 16.14
C SER A 158 5.59 -20.81 17.21
N MET A 159 4.93 -21.92 16.89
CA MET A 159 4.68 -23.00 17.86
C MET A 159 5.86 -23.97 17.99
N PHE A 160 6.46 -24.38 16.87
CA PHE A 160 7.45 -25.47 16.89
C PHE A 160 8.90 -24.98 16.88
N LEU A 161 9.18 -23.86 16.20
CA LEU A 161 10.54 -23.37 16.03
C LEU A 161 10.89 -22.28 17.06
N TYR A 162 10.13 -21.18 17.08
CA TYR A 162 10.31 -20.11 18.06
C TYR A 162 9.76 -20.48 19.43
N LYS A 163 8.75 -21.36 19.48
CA LYS A 163 8.11 -21.84 20.72
C LYS A 163 7.58 -20.69 21.59
N ASP A 164 7.16 -19.60 20.96
CA ASP A 164 6.60 -18.41 21.58
C ASP A 164 5.06 -18.42 21.61
N LEU A 165 4.42 -19.38 20.93
CA LEU A 165 2.97 -19.58 20.91
C LEU A 165 2.56 -20.97 21.43
N ARG A 166 1.58 -21.01 22.35
CA ARG A 166 0.98 -22.25 22.89
C ARG A 166 -0.41 -22.52 22.28
N TRP A 167 -0.80 -23.79 22.16
CA TRP A 167 -2.12 -24.21 21.67
C TRP A 167 -3.30 -23.49 22.36
N GLY A 168 -3.22 -23.33 23.68
CA GLY A 168 -4.27 -22.63 24.45
C GLY A 168 -4.41 -21.14 24.16
N GLN A 169 -3.43 -20.51 23.49
CA GLN A 169 -3.49 -19.10 23.11
C GLN A 169 -4.14 -18.88 21.75
N ILE A 170 -4.27 -19.93 20.91
CA ILE A 170 -4.81 -19.83 19.56
C ILE A 170 -6.24 -19.27 19.55
N PRO A 171 -7.19 -19.73 20.38
CA PRO A 171 -8.55 -19.19 20.36
C PRO A 171 -8.59 -17.67 20.64
N ASN A 172 -7.78 -17.20 21.59
CA ASN A 172 -7.69 -15.78 21.91
C ASN A 172 -7.02 -14.98 20.78
N LEU A 173 -6.01 -15.55 20.11
CA LEU A 173 -5.38 -14.93 18.95
C LEU A 173 -6.37 -14.76 17.80
N LEU A 174 -7.15 -15.80 17.49
CA LEU A 174 -8.20 -15.77 16.48
C LEU A 174 -9.27 -14.72 16.82
N LEU A 175 -9.71 -14.66 18.08
CA LEU A 175 -10.68 -13.66 18.52
C LEU A 175 -10.15 -12.22 18.36
N LYS A 176 -8.88 -11.97 18.71
CA LYS A 176 -8.25 -10.64 18.52
C LYS A 176 -8.13 -10.27 17.04
N ALA A 177 -7.74 -11.21 16.19
CA ALA A 177 -7.68 -11.01 14.75
C ALA A 177 -9.07 -10.69 14.18
N PHE A 178 -10.09 -11.44 14.61
CA PHE A 178 -11.48 -11.21 14.23
C PHE A 178 -11.98 -9.82 14.66
N ILE A 179 -11.78 -9.41 15.92
CA ILE A 179 -12.21 -8.09 16.42
C ILE A 179 -11.54 -6.96 15.62
N THR A 180 -10.24 -7.11 15.33
CA THR A 180 -9.48 -6.11 14.56
C THR A 180 -10.05 -6.01 13.14
N SER A 181 -10.25 -7.14 12.46
CA SER A 181 -10.82 -7.19 11.11
C SER A 181 -12.25 -6.66 11.07
N ALA A 182 -13.11 -7.06 12.01
CA ALA A 182 -14.49 -6.62 12.09
C ALA A 182 -14.61 -5.10 12.32
N THR A 183 -13.77 -4.53 13.19
CA THR A 183 -13.72 -3.09 13.43
C THR A 183 -13.34 -2.34 12.17
N VAL A 184 -12.33 -2.83 11.46
CA VAL A 184 -11.85 -2.25 10.19
C VAL A 184 -12.95 -2.35 9.11
N MET A 185 -13.56 -3.52 8.93
CA MET A 185 -14.63 -3.75 7.96
C MET A 185 -15.87 -2.91 8.23
N LEU A 186 -16.19 -2.64 9.50
CA LEU A 186 -17.30 -1.75 9.86
C LEU A 186 -17.04 -0.30 9.42
N VAL A 187 -15.80 0.19 9.61
CA VAL A 187 -15.40 1.54 9.16
C VAL A 187 -15.47 1.63 7.63
N ILE A 188 -14.95 0.63 6.93
CA ILE A 188 -15.01 0.57 5.45
C ILE A 188 -16.46 0.49 4.96
N GLY A 189 -17.29 -0.35 5.59
CA GLY A 189 -18.71 -0.49 5.25
C GLY A 189 -19.47 0.83 5.41
N ALA A 190 -19.19 1.59 6.47
CA ALA A 190 -19.79 2.91 6.67
C ALA A 190 -19.40 3.91 5.56
N THR A 191 -18.17 3.86 5.06
CA THR A 191 -17.74 4.68 3.91
C THR A 191 -18.35 4.24 2.58
N GLY A 192 -18.84 3.00 2.49
CA GLY A 192 -19.43 2.43 1.26
C GLY A 192 -20.67 3.15 0.76
N ALA A 193 -21.45 3.80 1.64
CA ALA A 193 -22.63 4.56 1.23
C ALA A 193 -22.28 5.74 0.31
N LEU A 194 -21.15 6.42 0.59
CA LEU A 194 -20.68 7.52 -0.24
C LEU A 194 -20.14 7.01 -1.59
N ALA A 195 -19.44 5.88 -1.59
CA ALA A 195 -18.98 5.25 -2.81
C ALA A 195 -20.15 4.83 -3.73
N TRP A 196 -21.24 4.32 -3.14
CA TRP A 196 -22.46 4.01 -3.88
C TRP A 196 -23.08 5.26 -4.52
N LEU A 197 -23.20 6.37 -3.77
CA LEU A 197 -23.73 7.62 -4.30
C LEU A 197 -22.90 8.11 -5.50
N ILE A 198 -21.57 8.16 -5.38
CA ILE A 198 -20.68 8.59 -6.45
C ILE A 198 -20.78 7.68 -7.68
N THR A 199 -21.06 6.39 -7.46
CA THR A 199 -21.30 5.41 -8.52
C THR A 199 -22.61 5.69 -9.26
N VAL A 200 -23.70 5.93 -8.53
CA VAL A 200 -25.02 6.22 -9.10
C VAL A 200 -25.05 7.55 -9.85
N GLU A 201 -24.38 8.57 -9.31
CA GLU A 201 -24.23 9.88 -9.96
C GLU A 201 -23.28 9.83 -11.17
N GLN A 202 -22.69 8.66 -11.47
CA GLN A 202 -21.78 8.46 -12.60
C GLN A 202 -20.61 9.45 -12.63
N VAL A 203 -20.10 9.85 -11.46
CA VAL A 203 -19.06 10.89 -11.36
C VAL A 203 -17.81 10.49 -12.15
N ALA A 204 -17.42 9.22 -12.10
CA ALA A 204 -16.28 8.69 -12.87
C ALA A 204 -16.47 8.90 -14.38
N GLN A 205 -17.67 8.65 -14.90
CA GLN A 205 -18.01 8.85 -16.32
C GLN A 205 -17.94 10.32 -16.70
N GLN A 206 -18.54 11.20 -15.89
CA GLN A 206 -18.53 12.65 -16.13
C GLN A 206 -17.10 13.19 -16.15
N MET A 207 -16.26 12.74 -15.20
CA MET A 207 -14.83 13.09 -15.17
C MET A 207 -14.11 12.62 -16.41
N ALA A 208 -14.28 11.36 -16.83
CA ALA A 208 -13.62 10.83 -18.02
C ALA A 208 -14.03 11.57 -19.30
N THR A 209 -15.33 11.89 -19.46
CA THR A 209 -15.83 12.69 -20.58
C THR A 209 -15.23 14.10 -20.58
N TRP A 210 -15.15 14.75 -19.42
CA TRP A 210 -14.54 16.07 -19.29
C TRP A 210 -13.02 16.05 -19.56
N VAL A 211 -12.31 15.04 -19.05
CA VAL A 211 -10.88 14.86 -19.34
C VAL A 211 -10.68 14.67 -20.84
N GLY A 212 -11.49 13.83 -21.49
CA GLY A 212 -11.41 13.58 -22.93
C GLY A 212 -11.72 14.78 -23.80
N SER A 213 -12.51 15.76 -23.32
CA SER A 213 -12.85 16.97 -24.09
C SER A 213 -11.83 18.11 -23.95
N VAL A 214 -10.99 18.08 -22.91
CA VAL A 214 -10.00 19.12 -22.60
C VAL A 214 -8.56 18.65 -22.89
N ALA A 215 -8.29 17.35 -22.73
CA ALA A 215 -6.94 16.83 -22.87
C ALA A 215 -6.57 16.66 -24.35
N ASP A 216 -5.98 17.70 -24.92
CA ASP A 216 -5.44 17.68 -26.29
C ASP A 216 -4.03 17.07 -26.39
N GLN A 217 -3.33 17.01 -25.25
CA GLN A 217 -1.95 16.53 -25.17
C GLN A 217 -1.77 15.49 -24.07
N GLN A 218 -0.83 14.57 -24.28
CA GLN A 218 -0.55 13.46 -23.35
C GLN A 218 -0.27 13.95 -21.92
N TRP A 219 0.51 15.02 -21.74
CA TRP A 219 0.85 15.51 -20.39
C TRP A 219 -0.36 16.16 -19.70
N ILE A 220 -1.27 16.80 -20.45
CA ILE A 220 -2.53 17.35 -19.94
C ILE A 220 -3.43 16.21 -19.49
N PHE A 221 -3.56 15.16 -20.31
CA PHE A 221 -4.28 13.95 -19.93
C PHE A 221 -3.74 13.37 -18.61
N LEU A 222 -2.42 13.21 -18.50
CA LEU A 222 -1.79 12.62 -17.32
C LEU A 222 -2.03 13.45 -16.04
N ILE A 223 -1.91 14.79 -16.09
CA ILE A 223 -2.18 15.60 -14.89
C ILE A 223 -3.65 15.56 -14.50
N MET A 224 -4.57 15.62 -15.48
CA MET A 224 -6.00 15.55 -15.22
C MET A 224 -6.41 14.17 -14.70
N LEU A 225 -5.80 13.09 -15.19
CA LEU A 225 -5.98 11.74 -14.68
C LEU A 225 -5.57 11.65 -13.21
N ASN A 226 -4.38 12.16 -12.84
CA ASN A 226 -3.92 12.16 -11.46
C ASN A 226 -4.91 12.89 -10.54
N ILE A 227 -5.36 14.08 -10.94
CA ILE A 227 -6.35 14.86 -10.19
C ILE A 227 -7.68 14.11 -10.08
N ALA A 228 -8.18 13.55 -11.18
CA ALA A 228 -9.45 12.84 -11.21
C ALA A 228 -9.42 11.61 -10.29
N LEU A 229 -8.35 10.82 -10.35
CA LEU A 229 -8.21 9.62 -9.52
C LEU A 229 -8.01 9.95 -8.04
N LEU A 230 -7.29 11.03 -7.72
CA LEU A 230 -7.15 11.48 -6.34
C LEU A 230 -8.51 11.92 -5.78
N LEU A 231 -9.27 12.72 -6.52
CA LEU A 231 -10.60 13.18 -6.10
C LEU A 231 -11.60 12.03 -5.96
N LEU A 232 -11.58 11.09 -6.91
CA LEU A 232 -12.45 9.91 -6.88
C LEU A 232 -12.07 8.99 -5.72
N GLY A 233 -10.76 8.72 -5.54
CA GLY A 233 -10.25 7.82 -4.53
C GLY A 233 -10.33 8.33 -3.10
N ILE A 234 -10.52 9.65 -2.89
CA ILE A 234 -10.75 10.20 -1.55
C ILE A 234 -12.00 9.59 -0.92
N PHE A 235 -13.02 9.31 -1.75
CA PHE A 235 -14.33 8.85 -1.31
C PHE A 235 -14.60 7.39 -1.66
N ILE A 236 -13.93 6.85 -2.68
CA ILE A 236 -14.11 5.49 -3.17
C ILE A 236 -12.85 4.67 -2.90
N GLU A 237 -13.03 3.47 -2.34
CA GLU A 237 -11.96 2.49 -2.16
C GLU A 237 -11.25 2.13 -3.50
N PRO A 238 -9.95 1.77 -3.49
CA PRO A 238 -9.17 1.60 -4.71
C PRO A 238 -9.73 0.55 -5.68
N LEU A 239 -10.33 -0.52 -5.16
CA LEU A 239 -10.91 -1.59 -5.99
C LEU A 239 -12.10 -1.12 -6.82
N PRO A 240 -13.20 -0.61 -6.21
CA PRO A 240 -14.32 -0.06 -6.98
C PRO A 240 -13.89 1.14 -7.85
N ALA A 241 -12.97 1.98 -7.35
CA ALA A 241 -12.43 3.08 -8.13
C ALA A 241 -11.75 2.60 -9.43
N LEU A 242 -10.91 1.56 -9.37
CA LEU A 242 -10.27 0.97 -10.55
C LEU A 242 -11.27 0.32 -11.50
N LEU A 243 -12.21 -0.47 -10.97
CA LEU A 243 -13.24 -1.14 -11.78
C LEU A 243 -14.06 -0.14 -12.60
N MET A 244 -14.33 1.03 -12.04
CA MET A 244 -15.08 2.09 -12.71
C MET A 244 -14.19 2.94 -13.63
N ALA A 245 -13.05 3.41 -13.13
CA ALA A 245 -12.23 4.40 -13.81
C ALA A 245 -11.42 3.79 -14.96
N ALA A 246 -10.87 2.58 -14.79
CA ALA A 246 -9.98 2.01 -15.80
C ALA A 246 -10.65 1.83 -17.17
N PRO A 247 -11.86 1.26 -17.31
CA PRO A 247 -12.53 1.15 -18.61
C PRO A 247 -12.75 2.49 -19.32
N LEU A 248 -12.85 3.58 -18.56
CA LEU A 248 -13.11 4.92 -19.07
C LEU A 248 -11.84 5.64 -19.51
N PHE A 249 -10.75 5.50 -18.75
CA PHE A 249 -9.49 6.18 -19.03
C PHE A 249 -8.55 5.39 -19.95
N LEU A 250 -8.67 4.05 -20.00
CA LEU A 250 -7.84 3.20 -20.86
C LEU A 250 -7.95 3.55 -22.35
N PRO A 251 -9.15 3.77 -22.93
CA PRO A 251 -9.25 4.17 -24.35
C PRO A 251 -8.52 5.48 -24.65
N ILE A 252 -8.60 6.46 -23.74
CA ILE A 252 -7.92 7.75 -23.88
C ILE A 252 -6.40 7.56 -23.77
N ALA A 253 -5.93 6.75 -22.82
CA ALA A 253 -4.52 6.42 -22.66
C ALA A 253 -3.95 5.73 -23.92
N MET A 254 -4.71 4.80 -24.52
CA MET A 254 -4.33 4.14 -25.78
C MET A 254 -4.25 5.12 -26.95
N ALA A 255 -5.17 6.10 -27.04
CA ALA A 255 -5.12 7.15 -28.06
C ALA A 255 -3.82 7.98 -27.96
N PHE A 256 -3.36 8.25 -26.73
CA PHE A 256 -2.06 8.89 -26.46
C PHE A 256 -0.87 7.94 -26.49
N LYS A 257 -1.05 6.66 -26.85
CA LYS A 257 0.00 5.63 -26.90
C LYS A 257 0.72 5.43 -25.57
N ILE A 258 0.03 5.64 -24.46
CA ILE A 258 0.55 5.35 -23.12
C ILE A 258 0.55 3.84 -22.90
N ASP A 259 1.67 3.31 -22.40
CA ASP A 259 1.79 1.90 -22.05
C ASP A 259 0.80 1.53 -20.94
N LEU A 260 0.00 0.48 -21.16
CA LEU A 260 -1.06 0.09 -20.22
C LEU A 260 -0.52 -0.46 -18.89
N VAL A 261 0.69 -1.01 -18.87
CA VAL A 261 1.35 -1.41 -17.62
C VAL A 261 1.72 -0.16 -16.82
N HIS A 262 2.27 0.85 -17.48
CA HIS A 262 2.59 2.12 -16.85
C HIS A 262 1.34 2.83 -16.32
N MET A 263 0.27 2.84 -17.11
CA MET A 263 -1.03 3.36 -16.71
C MET A 263 -1.56 2.67 -15.45
N GLY A 264 -1.44 1.35 -15.34
CA GLY A 264 -1.86 0.60 -14.15
C GLY A 264 -1.11 1.02 -12.89
N VAL A 265 0.20 1.29 -13.02
CA VAL A 265 1.00 1.82 -11.90
C VAL A 265 0.55 3.23 -11.52
N ILE A 266 0.34 4.14 -12.49
CA ILE A 266 -0.14 5.51 -12.22
C ILE A 266 -1.49 5.46 -11.50
N MET A 267 -2.43 4.68 -12.01
CA MET A 267 -3.77 4.61 -11.44
C MET A 267 -3.75 4.09 -10.01
N THR A 268 -3.01 3.01 -9.78
CA THR A 268 -2.89 2.40 -8.45
C THR A 268 -2.16 3.31 -7.47
N ALA A 269 -1.11 4.02 -7.91
CA ALA A 269 -0.36 4.92 -7.05
C ALA A 269 -1.20 6.15 -6.63
N ASN A 270 -2.03 6.70 -7.53
CA ASN A 270 -2.96 7.77 -7.18
C ASN A 270 -3.99 7.33 -6.14
N LEU A 271 -4.61 6.16 -6.35
CA LEU A 271 -5.61 5.63 -5.44
C LEU A 271 -4.99 5.23 -4.08
N ALA A 272 -3.71 4.84 -4.06
CA ALA A 272 -2.97 4.64 -2.83
C ALA A 272 -2.84 5.95 -2.03
N ILE A 273 -2.56 7.10 -2.68
CA ILE A 273 -2.55 8.39 -1.98
C ILE A 273 -3.93 8.74 -1.43
N ALA A 274 -4.96 8.52 -2.25
CA ALA A 274 -6.33 8.86 -1.89
C ALA A 274 -6.80 8.12 -0.62
N LEU A 275 -6.31 6.90 -0.39
CA LEU A 275 -6.67 6.03 0.73
C LEU A 275 -6.29 6.56 2.13
N TYR A 276 -5.36 7.50 2.23
CA TYR A 276 -5.06 8.20 3.48
C TYR A 276 -5.37 9.69 3.42
N THR A 277 -5.93 10.18 2.33
CA THR A 277 -6.23 11.61 2.15
C THR A 277 -7.53 11.96 2.88
N PRO A 278 -7.54 12.94 3.80
CA PRO A 278 -8.78 13.44 4.40
C PRO A 278 -9.70 14.01 3.30
N PRO A 279 -11.04 13.90 3.42
CA PRO A 279 -11.80 13.61 4.64
C PRO A 279 -12.16 12.14 4.92
N VAL A 280 -12.02 11.19 3.97
CA VAL A 280 -12.62 9.84 4.07
C VAL A 280 -11.58 8.69 4.00
N GLY A 281 -10.27 8.96 4.04
CA GLY A 281 -9.21 7.96 3.90
C GLY A 281 -9.33 6.69 4.79
N GLY A 282 -9.51 5.53 4.16
CA GLY A 282 -9.63 4.22 4.82
C GLY A 282 -8.44 3.85 5.72
N THR A 283 -7.20 3.93 5.22
CA THR A 283 -6.01 3.63 6.05
C THR A 283 -5.80 4.68 7.14
N LEU A 284 -6.19 5.92 6.88
CA LEU A 284 -6.17 6.99 7.88
C LEU A 284 -7.08 6.66 9.06
N PHE A 285 -8.32 6.20 8.82
CA PHE A 285 -9.24 5.80 9.89
C PHE A 285 -8.73 4.60 10.68
N VAL A 286 -8.17 3.59 10.01
CA VAL A 286 -7.59 2.42 10.69
C VAL A 286 -6.42 2.83 11.59
N ALA A 287 -5.49 3.63 11.06
CA ALA A 287 -4.35 4.12 11.84
C ALA A 287 -4.79 5.00 13.01
N ALA A 288 -5.78 5.88 12.81
CA ALA A 288 -6.36 6.73 13.86
C ALA A 288 -6.94 5.89 15.01
N LYS A 289 -7.67 4.82 14.67
CA LYS A 289 -8.27 3.92 15.66
C LYS A 289 -7.22 3.20 16.49
N LEU A 290 -6.15 2.71 15.86
CA LEU A 290 -5.05 2.03 16.54
C LEU A 290 -4.25 2.98 17.46
N ALA A 291 -3.97 4.18 16.98
CA ALA A 291 -3.23 5.19 17.74
C ALA A 291 -4.06 5.89 18.82
N LYS A 292 -5.39 5.74 18.80
CA LYS A 292 -6.32 6.49 19.64
C LYS A 292 -6.05 8.00 19.53
N ALA A 293 -5.88 8.47 18.30
CA ALA A 293 -5.62 9.86 17.94
C ALA A 293 -6.79 10.41 17.11
N GLY A 294 -7.08 11.70 17.26
CA GLY A 294 -8.11 12.37 16.48
C GLY A 294 -7.63 12.67 15.06
N LEU A 295 -8.53 12.63 14.07
CA LEU A 295 -8.17 12.89 12.66
C LEU A 295 -7.46 14.22 12.47
N GLY A 296 -7.92 15.29 13.13
CA GLY A 296 -7.28 16.60 13.03
C GLY A 296 -5.83 16.64 13.54
N GLU A 297 -5.46 15.81 14.51
CA GLU A 297 -4.07 15.67 14.96
C GLU A 297 -3.23 14.96 13.89
N ILE A 298 -3.78 13.89 13.31
CA ILE A 298 -3.12 13.06 12.31
C ILE A 298 -2.91 13.84 11.00
N SER A 299 -3.93 14.55 10.54
CA SER A 299 -3.89 15.34 9.29
C SER A 299 -2.81 16.42 9.32
N LYS A 300 -2.50 17.00 10.49
CA LYS A 300 -1.40 17.97 10.63
C LYS A 300 -0.04 17.34 10.32
N HIS A 301 0.17 16.10 10.75
CA HIS A 301 1.40 15.35 10.51
C HIS A 301 1.44 14.66 9.14
N LEU A 302 0.30 14.52 8.47
CA LEU A 302 0.18 13.85 7.18
C LEU A 302 0.84 14.64 6.03
N TRP A 303 0.78 15.97 6.07
CA TRP A 303 1.19 16.82 4.93
C TRP A 303 2.62 16.55 4.40
N PRO A 304 3.68 16.47 5.23
CA PRO A 304 5.02 16.18 4.73
C PRO A 304 5.14 14.77 4.11
N LEU A 305 4.42 13.79 4.67
CA LEU A 305 4.42 12.42 4.18
C LEU A 305 3.69 12.32 2.83
N MET A 306 2.52 12.96 2.74
CA MET A 306 1.71 13.05 1.53
C MET A 306 2.41 13.82 0.42
N ALA A 307 3.11 14.92 0.75
CA ALA A 307 3.90 15.66 -0.23
C ALA A 307 5.01 14.78 -0.82
N ALA A 308 5.69 13.99 -0.01
CA ALA A 308 6.73 13.08 -0.47
C ALA A 308 6.19 11.99 -1.43
N THR A 309 5.09 11.34 -1.08
CA THR A 309 4.48 10.30 -1.94
C THR A 309 3.82 10.90 -3.18
N PHE A 310 3.21 12.08 -3.08
CA PHE A 310 2.66 12.80 -4.23
C PHE A 310 3.74 13.18 -5.24
N MET A 311 4.90 13.66 -4.77
CA MET A 311 6.06 13.90 -5.63
C MET A 311 6.50 12.62 -6.34
N VAL A 312 6.51 11.47 -5.65
CA VAL A 312 6.84 10.19 -6.28
C VAL A 312 5.80 9.80 -7.34
N VAL A 313 4.51 10.02 -7.10
CA VAL A 313 3.46 9.79 -8.11
C VAL A 313 3.65 10.67 -9.35
N LEU A 314 4.03 11.94 -9.19
CA LEU A 314 4.35 12.81 -10.32
C LEU A 314 5.60 12.30 -11.08
N LEU A 315 6.65 11.89 -10.36
CA LEU A 315 7.84 11.32 -10.97
C LEU A 315 7.50 10.06 -11.78
N ILE A 316 6.72 9.15 -11.21
CA ILE A 316 6.25 7.95 -11.91
C ILE A 316 5.48 8.38 -13.16
N THR A 317 4.48 9.25 -13.02
CA THR A 317 3.62 9.71 -14.11
C THR A 317 4.38 10.24 -15.32
N TYR A 318 5.43 11.03 -15.11
CA TYR A 318 6.17 11.67 -16.20
C TYR A 318 7.45 10.95 -16.61
N ILE A 319 7.88 9.95 -15.83
CA ILE A 319 9.09 9.15 -16.11
C ILE A 319 8.67 7.68 -16.22
N PRO A 320 8.13 7.23 -17.38
CA PRO A 320 7.64 5.88 -17.58
C PRO A 320 8.68 4.78 -17.30
N SER A 321 9.97 5.10 -17.46
CA SER A 321 11.05 4.16 -17.15
C SER A 321 11.06 3.73 -15.68
N LEU A 322 10.55 4.53 -14.74
CA LEU A 322 10.43 4.12 -13.34
C LEU A 322 9.51 2.91 -13.18
N SER A 323 8.44 2.83 -13.96
CA SER A 323 7.55 1.66 -13.97
C SER A 323 8.04 0.56 -14.92
N LEU A 324 8.54 0.93 -16.10
CA LEU A 324 8.73 -0.01 -17.20
C LEU A 324 10.15 -0.59 -17.28
N TRP A 325 11.15 -0.01 -16.60
CA TRP A 325 12.52 -0.48 -16.68
C TRP A 325 12.69 -1.92 -16.19
N LEU A 326 12.19 -2.23 -14.99
CA LEU A 326 12.36 -3.56 -14.41
C LEU A 326 11.64 -4.65 -15.23
N PRO A 327 10.37 -4.47 -15.66
CA PRO A 327 9.72 -5.40 -16.56
C PRO A 327 10.48 -5.62 -17.88
N ARG A 328 10.96 -4.54 -18.52
CA ARG A 328 11.68 -4.62 -19.79
C ARG A 328 13.04 -5.30 -19.64
N PHE A 329 13.75 -5.01 -18.54
CA PHE A 329 15.03 -5.64 -18.22
C PHE A 329 14.87 -7.15 -18.05
N LEU A 330 13.90 -7.59 -17.25
CA LEU A 330 13.65 -9.02 -17.03
C LEU A 330 13.13 -9.73 -18.29
N ALA A 331 12.34 -9.05 -19.11
CA ALA A 331 11.91 -9.57 -20.42
C ALA A 331 13.08 -9.71 -21.42
N SER A 332 14.15 -8.93 -21.29
CA SER A 332 15.34 -9.05 -22.14
C SER A 332 16.28 -10.21 -21.77
N LEU A 333 16.07 -10.82 -20.61
CA LEU A 333 16.88 -11.94 -20.11
C LEU A 333 16.33 -13.32 -20.51
N GLY A 334 15.14 -13.38 -21.12
CA GLY A 334 14.48 -14.61 -21.57
C GLY A 334 14.07 -14.51 -23.03
#